data_AF-A0A1A9I2X2-F1
#
_entry.id   AF-A0A1A9I2X2-F1
#
_cell.length_a   1.000
_cell.length_b   1.000
_cell.length_c   1.000
_cell.angle_alpha   90.00
_cell.angle_beta   90.00
_cell.angle_gamma   90.00
#
_symmetry.space_group_name_H-M   'P 1'
#
loop_
_entity.id
_entity.type
_entity.pdbx_description
1 polymer ?
#
loop_
_entity_poly.entity_id
_entity_poly.type
_entity_poly.pdbx_seq_one_letter_code
_entity_poly.pdbx_strand_id
1 'polypeptide(L)'
;MKRAEQIIQLSRDHHFGLLFCWKIKQGLCLKVAAARIQAYIRYYWQEQLQQHFHEEETLLFGNREDLLCRQAMKEHREIEQLIQQIAGGNPDVAQFQSLADLLHRHIRYEERTVFPHLEKTLTDEQLNNVGKALQQLHTAPPADNFPDPFWASPQS
;
A
#
# COMPACT_ATOMS: atom_id res chain seq x y z
N MET A 1 -4.68 -16.84 11.45
CA MET A 1 -3.44 -16.51 12.17
C MET A 1 -3.57 -15.08 12.67
N LYS A 2 -3.29 -14.80 13.95
CA LYS A 2 -3.26 -13.44 14.49
C LYS A 2 -1.88 -12.85 14.15
N ARG A 3 -1.84 -11.69 13.49
CA ARG A 3 -0.60 -10.93 13.19
C ARG A 3 0.11 -10.57 14.49
N ALA A 4 1.45 -10.61 14.49
CA ALA A 4 2.23 -10.16 15.62
C ALA A 4 1.93 -8.68 15.94
N GLU A 5 1.73 -8.35 17.22
CA GLU A 5 1.28 -7.02 17.64
C GLU A 5 2.27 -5.92 17.25
N GLN A 6 3.54 -6.28 17.09
CA GLN A 6 4.63 -5.37 16.73
C GLN A 6 4.54 -4.88 15.28
N ILE A 7 3.99 -5.67 14.36
CA ILE A 7 3.86 -5.31 12.93
C ILE A 7 2.40 -5.12 12.50
N ILE A 8 1.47 -5.14 13.45
CA ILE A 8 0.03 -5.00 13.18
C ILE A 8 -0.30 -3.66 12.52
N GLN A 9 0.51 -2.63 12.74
CA GLN A 9 0.30 -1.31 12.15
C GLN A 9 0.41 -1.36 10.63
N LEU A 10 1.41 -2.05 10.08
CA LEU A 10 1.56 -2.24 8.63
C LEU A 10 0.37 -3.02 8.03
N SER A 11 -0.12 -4.04 8.75
CA SER A 11 -1.34 -4.75 8.36
C SER A 11 -2.61 -3.87 8.40
N ARG A 12 -2.64 -2.81 9.22
CA ARG A 12 -3.75 -1.83 9.19
C ARG A 12 -3.63 -0.95 7.96
N ASP A 13 -2.43 -0.53 7.59
CA ASP A 13 -2.20 0.25 6.37
C ASP A 13 -2.60 -0.54 5.13
N HIS A 14 -2.33 -1.85 5.10
CA HIS A 14 -2.82 -2.76 4.07
C HIS A 14 -4.33 -2.78 3.90
N HIS A 15 -5.11 -2.58 4.96
CA HIS A 15 -6.55 -2.46 4.84
C HIS A 15 -6.93 -1.23 3.99
N PHE A 16 -6.27 -0.09 4.22
CA PHE A 16 -6.47 1.11 3.42
C PHE A 16 -5.93 0.95 1.99
N GLY A 17 -4.81 0.24 1.80
CA GLY A 17 -4.28 -0.07 0.47
C GLY A 17 -5.25 -0.93 -0.37
N LEU A 18 -5.93 -1.89 0.26
CA LEU A 18 -6.99 -2.66 -0.39
C LEU A 18 -8.22 -1.80 -0.71
N LEU A 19 -8.60 -0.86 0.18
CA LEU A 19 -9.68 0.08 -0.08
C LEU A 19 -9.34 1.02 -1.24
N PHE A 20 -8.10 1.50 -1.33
CA PHE A 20 -7.58 2.28 -2.45
C PHE A 20 -7.72 1.53 -3.77
N CYS A 21 -7.31 0.26 -3.82
CA CYS A 21 -7.49 -0.61 -4.99
C CYS A 21 -8.97 -0.74 -5.38
N TRP A 22 -9.85 -0.91 -4.39
CA TRP A 22 -11.30 -0.99 -4.63
C TRP A 22 -11.86 0.33 -5.18
N LYS A 23 -11.47 1.48 -4.64
CA LYS A 23 -11.92 2.81 -5.10
C LYS A 23 -11.55 3.06 -6.56
N ILE A 24 -10.33 2.71 -6.98
CA ILE A 24 -9.92 2.77 -8.39
C ILE A 24 -10.86 1.94 -9.26
N LYS A 25 -11.08 0.67 -8.89
CA LYS A 25 -11.97 -0.25 -9.64
C LYS A 25 -13.41 0.27 -9.70
N GLN A 26 -13.91 0.89 -8.65
CA GLN A 26 -15.23 1.54 -8.66
C GLN A 26 -15.29 2.70 -9.64
N GLY A 27 -14.29 3.59 -9.64
CA GLY A 27 -14.22 4.68 -10.60
C GLY A 27 -14.26 4.18 -12.05
N LEU A 28 -13.50 3.12 -12.35
CA LEU A 28 -13.51 2.48 -13.66
C LEU A 28 -14.91 1.91 -14.00
N CYS A 29 -15.55 1.20 -13.07
CA CYS A 29 -16.90 0.65 -13.25
C CYS A 29 -17.95 1.73 -13.52
N LEU A 30 -17.87 2.83 -12.76
CA LEU A 30 -18.76 4.00 -12.91
C LEU A 30 -18.38 4.89 -14.11
N LYS A 31 -17.34 4.52 -14.87
CA LYS A 31 -16.82 5.28 -16.02
C LYS A 31 -16.54 6.74 -15.69
N VAL A 32 -16.03 7.01 -14.48
CA VAL A 32 -15.67 8.38 -14.10
C VAL A 32 -14.52 8.88 -14.96
N ALA A 33 -14.40 10.21 -15.08
CA ALA A 33 -13.30 10.82 -15.81
C ALA A 33 -11.93 10.36 -15.26
N ALA A 34 -11.04 9.93 -16.15
CA ALA A 34 -9.69 9.44 -15.81
C ALA A 34 -8.93 10.40 -14.88
N ALA A 35 -9.07 11.71 -15.07
CA ALA A 35 -8.43 12.73 -14.25
C ALA A 35 -8.82 12.65 -12.76
N ARG A 36 -10.04 12.22 -12.43
CA ARG A 36 -10.50 12.07 -11.03
C ARG A 36 -9.80 10.90 -10.34
N ILE A 37 -9.70 9.77 -11.03
CA ILE A 37 -8.97 8.59 -10.56
C ILE A 37 -7.48 8.90 -10.42
N GLN A 38 -6.90 9.56 -11.44
CA GLN A 38 -5.50 9.98 -11.44
C GLN A 38 -5.18 10.92 -10.27
N ALA A 39 -6.05 11.90 -9.99
CA ALA A 39 -5.88 12.80 -8.86
C ALA A 39 -5.88 12.05 -7.52
N TYR A 40 -6.76 11.07 -7.36
CA TYR A 40 -6.79 10.23 -6.16
C TYR A 40 -5.54 9.34 -6.01
N ILE A 41 -5.03 8.78 -7.12
CA ILE A 41 -3.78 8.00 -7.12
C ILE A 41 -2.61 8.87 -6.66
N ARG A 42 -2.49 10.10 -7.18
CA ARG A 42 -1.44 11.04 -6.73
C ARG A 42 -1.56 11.35 -5.24
N TYR A 43 -2.78 11.67 -4.79
CA TYR A 43 -3.07 11.95 -3.38
C TYR A 43 -2.69 10.78 -2.48
N TYR A 44 -3.19 9.58 -2.76
CA TYR A 44 -2.96 8.41 -1.91
C TYR A 44 -1.49 7.98 -1.88
N TRP A 45 -0.77 8.15 -3.00
CA TRP A 45 0.67 7.92 -3.04
C TRP A 45 1.41 8.84 -2.07
N GLN A 46 1.16 10.15 -2.15
CA GLN A 46 1.87 11.16 -1.36
C GLN A 46 1.52 11.09 0.12
N GLU A 47 0.27 10.83 0.46
CA GLU A 47 -0.21 10.89 1.84
C GLU A 47 -0.05 9.58 2.60
N GLN A 48 0.05 8.43 1.92
CA GLN A 48 -0.02 7.11 2.56
C GLN A 48 1.00 6.12 2.00
N LEU A 49 0.83 5.74 0.72
CA LEU A 49 1.50 4.54 0.20
C LEU A 49 3.03 4.68 0.12
N GLN A 50 3.54 5.88 -0.17
CA GLN A 50 4.99 6.13 -0.21
C GLN A 50 5.63 5.93 1.17
N GLN A 51 5.01 6.48 2.23
CA GLN A 51 5.51 6.36 3.60
C GLN A 51 5.44 4.91 4.07
N HIS A 52 4.34 4.22 3.76
CA HIS A 52 4.16 2.81 4.08
C HIS A 52 5.29 1.94 3.50
N PHE A 53 5.58 2.05 2.20
CA PHE A 53 6.69 1.32 1.58
C PHE A 53 8.05 1.68 2.21
N HIS A 54 8.27 2.96 2.52
CA HIS A 54 9.50 3.38 3.18
C HIS A 54 9.68 2.73 4.56
N GLU A 55 8.61 2.62 5.34
CA GLU A 55 8.63 1.98 6.67
C GLU A 55 8.95 0.50 6.56
N GLU A 56 8.33 -0.22 5.63
CA GLU A 56 8.62 -1.63 5.40
C GLU A 56 10.06 -1.84 4.95
N GLU A 57 10.53 -1.03 4.00
CA GLU A 57 11.88 -1.11 3.48
C GLU A 57 12.93 -0.82 4.57
N THR A 58 12.71 0.18 5.42
CA THR A 58 13.71 0.59 6.41
C THR A 58 13.67 -0.24 7.69
N LEU A 59 12.47 -0.64 8.14
CA LEU A 59 12.28 -1.31 9.42
C LEU A 59 12.25 -2.83 9.29
N LEU A 60 11.74 -3.37 8.17
CA LEU A 60 11.55 -4.81 7.99
C LEU A 60 12.44 -5.44 6.93
N PHE A 61 12.64 -4.82 5.77
CA PHE A 61 13.25 -5.51 4.62
C PHE A 61 14.75 -5.21 4.43
N GLY A 62 15.16 -3.95 4.59
CA GLY A 62 16.35 -3.38 3.94
C GLY A 62 17.70 -3.98 4.32
N ASN A 63 17.82 -4.58 5.51
CA ASN A 63 19.09 -5.18 5.96
C ASN A 63 19.12 -6.70 5.82
N ARG A 64 18.18 -7.30 5.07
CA ARG A 64 18.01 -8.76 5.03
C ARG A 64 18.45 -9.32 3.68
N GLU A 65 19.28 -10.35 3.72
CA GLU A 65 19.55 -11.21 2.56
C GLU A 65 18.41 -12.20 2.27
N ASP A 66 17.17 -11.82 2.59
CA ASP A 66 16.00 -12.66 2.41
C ASP A 66 15.39 -12.50 1.00
N LEU A 67 15.14 -13.62 0.31
CA LEU A 67 14.57 -13.61 -1.04
C LEU A 67 13.15 -13.03 -1.08
N LEU A 68 12.35 -13.27 -0.05
CA LEU A 68 10.97 -12.80 0.00
C LEU A 68 10.92 -11.29 0.17
N CYS A 69 11.77 -10.74 1.04
CA CYS A 69 11.93 -9.29 1.21
C CYS A 69 12.46 -8.63 -0.06
N ARG A 70 13.45 -9.24 -0.75
CA ARG A 70 13.94 -8.72 -2.04
C ARG A 70 12.84 -8.67 -3.10
N GLN A 71 11.95 -9.66 -3.13
CA GLN A 71 10.80 -9.62 -4.01
C GLN A 71 9.83 -8.49 -3.65
N ALA A 72 9.50 -8.31 -2.37
CA ALA A 72 8.63 -7.22 -1.92
C ALA A 72 9.17 -5.84 -2.35
N MET A 73 10.45 -5.57 -2.08
CA MET A 73 11.11 -4.33 -2.50
C MET A 73 11.15 -4.14 -4.03
N LYS A 74 11.23 -5.23 -4.79
CA LYS A 74 11.13 -5.16 -6.25
C LYS A 74 9.72 -4.78 -6.68
N GLU A 75 8.70 -5.40 -6.09
CA GLU A 75 7.29 -5.07 -6.36
C GLU A 75 6.95 -3.62 -5.94
N HIS A 76 7.53 -3.08 -4.87
CA HIS A 76 7.41 -1.66 -4.50
C HIS A 76 7.87 -0.74 -5.64
N ARG A 77 9.06 -1.00 -6.21
CA ARG A 77 9.60 -0.20 -7.31
C ARG A 77 8.72 -0.29 -8.57
N GLU A 78 8.18 -1.47 -8.86
CA GLU A 78 7.25 -1.65 -9.99
C GLU A 78 5.96 -0.84 -9.79
N ILE A 79 5.40 -0.85 -8.57
CA ILE A 79 4.21 -0.06 -8.20
C ILE A 79 4.51 1.43 -8.28
N GLU A 80 5.61 1.89 -7.70
CA GLU A 80 6.03 3.29 -7.73
C GLU A 80 6.21 3.80 -9.17
N GLN A 81 6.89 3.03 -10.02
CA GLN A 81 7.07 3.40 -11.43
C GLN A 81 5.73 3.54 -12.15
N LEU A 82 4.80 2.62 -11.92
CA LEU A 82 3.47 2.70 -12.53
C LEU A 82 2.67 3.91 -12.01
N ILE A 83 2.77 4.22 -10.72
CA ILE A 83 2.18 5.43 -10.14
C ILE A 83 2.77 6.69 -10.77
N GLN A 84 4.09 6.76 -10.94
CA GLN A 84 4.75 7.92 -11.57
C GLN A 84 4.33 8.10 -13.03
N GLN A 85 4.22 7.01 -13.79
CA GLN A 85 3.70 7.04 -15.17
C GLN A 85 2.25 7.54 -15.22
N ILE A 86 1.40 7.04 -14.32
CA ILE A 86 0.02 7.48 -14.20
C ILE A 86 -0.02 8.96 -13.80
N ALA A 87 0.80 9.39 -12.84
CA ALA A 87 0.80 10.74 -12.32
C ALA A 87 1.28 11.77 -13.35
N GLY A 88 2.33 11.45 -14.13
CA GLY A 88 2.96 12.37 -15.08
C GLY A 88 2.38 12.36 -16.50
N GLY A 89 1.49 11.42 -16.83
CA GLY A 89 1.00 11.21 -18.19
C GLY A 89 -0.51 11.39 -18.38
N ASN A 90 -0.99 10.87 -19.51
CA ASN A 90 -2.40 10.70 -19.84
C ASN A 90 -2.74 9.21 -19.72
N PRO A 91 -3.05 8.71 -18.50
CA PRO A 91 -3.22 7.29 -18.27
C PRO A 91 -4.46 6.74 -18.96
N ASP A 92 -4.36 5.50 -19.42
CA ASP A 92 -5.52 4.75 -19.90
C ASP A 92 -6.15 3.88 -18.79
N VAL A 93 -7.28 3.25 -19.12
CA VAL A 93 -8.00 2.35 -18.22
C VAL A 93 -7.14 1.14 -17.81
N ALA A 94 -6.29 0.64 -18.70
CA ALA A 94 -5.48 -0.54 -18.44
C ALA A 94 -4.40 -0.26 -17.38
N GLN A 95 -3.82 0.94 -17.37
CA GLN A 95 -2.86 1.35 -16.35
C GLN A 95 -3.50 1.44 -14.95
N PHE A 96 -4.69 2.03 -14.84
CA PHE A 96 -5.42 2.06 -13.57
C PHE A 96 -5.77 0.67 -13.04
N GLN A 97 -6.25 -0.21 -13.92
CA GLN A 97 -6.57 -1.59 -13.56
C GLN A 97 -5.30 -2.34 -13.12
N SER A 98 -4.21 -2.18 -13.87
CA SER A 98 -2.92 -2.82 -13.57
C SER A 98 -2.38 -2.38 -12.22
N LEU A 99 -2.49 -1.09 -11.87
CA LEU A 99 -2.05 -0.58 -10.57
C LEU A 99 -2.86 -1.22 -9.43
N ALA A 100 -4.19 -1.22 -9.54
CA ALA A 100 -5.06 -1.78 -8.53
C ALA A 100 -4.85 -3.30 -8.36
N ASP A 101 -4.58 -4.04 -9.44
CA ASP A 101 -4.31 -5.47 -9.37
C ASP A 101 -2.92 -5.79 -8.83
N LEU A 102 -1.90 -5.03 -9.24
CA LEU A 102 -0.52 -5.19 -8.79
C LEU A 102 -0.41 -4.95 -7.28
N LEU A 103 -0.93 -3.82 -6.79
CA LEU A 103 -0.90 -3.49 -5.36
C LEU A 103 -1.74 -4.48 -4.54
N HIS A 104 -2.92 -4.87 -5.02
CA HIS A 104 -3.73 -5.88 -4.33
C HIS A 104 -2.99 -7.22 -4.21
N ARG A 105 -2.32 -7.67 -5.29
CA ARG A 105 -1.52 -8.91 -5.27
C ARG A 105 -0.34 -8.79 -4.31
N HIS A 106 0.35 -7.65 -4.34
CA HIS A 106 1.49 -7.35 -3.48
C HIS A 106 1.12 -7.39 -1.98
N ILE A 107 0.07 -6.67 -1.56
CA ILE A 107 -0.44 -6.70 -0.18
C ILE A 107 -0.76 -8.15 0.25
N ARG A 108 -1.36 -8.95 -0.64
CA ARG A 108 -1.65 -10.36 -0.33
C ARG A 108 -0.41 -11.20 -0.19
N TYR A 109 0.62 -10.94 -0.98
CA TYR A 109 1.90 -11.62 -0.91
C TYR A 109 2.58 -11.35 0.45
N GLU A 110 2.59 -10.11 0.90
CA GLU A 110 3.20 -9.74 2.18
C GLU A 110 2.43 -10.34 3.36
N GLU A 111 1.12 -10.14 3.39
CA GLU A 111 0.26 -10.64 4.47
C GLU A 111 0.32 -12.16 4.61
N ARG A 112 0.41 -12.90 3.50
CA ARG A 112 0.32 -14.37 3.51
C ARG A 112 1.67 -15.07 3.49
N THR A 113 2.73 -14.37 3.09
CA THR A 113 4.03 -14.99 2.83
C THR A 113 5.14 -14.27 3.59
N VAL A 114 5.34 -12.98 3.35
CA VAL A 114 6.48 -12.23 3.90
C VAL A 114 6.35 -12.07 5.42
N PHE A 115 5.24 -11.51 5.91
CA PHE A 115 5.08 -11.26 7.33
C PHE A 115 5.05 -12.56 8.16
N PRO A 116 4.32 -13.62 7.78
CA PRO A 116 4.40 -14.91 8.47
C PRO A 116 5.80 -15.54 8.49
N HIS A 117 6.61 -15.28 7.48
CA HIS A 117 8.01 -15.72 7.43
C HIS A 117 8.86 -14.91 8.40
N LEU A 118 8.76 -13.57 8.36
CA LEU A 118 9.48 -12.68 9.26
C LEU A 118 9.13 -12.95 10.73
N GLU A 119 7.87 -13.16 11.07
CA GLU A 119 7.45 -13.54 12.42
C GLU A 119 8.14 -14.81 12.95
N LYS A 120 8.59 -15.72 12.07
CA LYS A 120 9.31 -16.95 12.45
C LYS A 120 10.82 -16.79 12.50
N THR A 121 11.36 -15.87 11.71
CA THR A 121 12.81 -15.69 11.57
C THR A 121 13.38 -14.58 12.44
N LEU A 122 12.56 -13.62 12.86
CA LEU A 122 12.97 -12.50 13.69
C LEU A 122 12.96 -12.84 15.16
N THR A 123 13.93 -12.29 15.89
CA THR A 123 13.91 -12.36 17.35
C THR A 123 12.86 -11.40 17.91
N ASP A 124 12.39 -11.69 19.13
CA ASP A 124 11.45 -10.81 19.83
C ASP A 124 12.01 -9.39 20.00
N GLU A 125 13.32 -9.27 20.25
CA GLU A 125 14.00 -7.96 20.34
C GLU A 125 13.89 -7.17 19.04
N GLN A 126 14.14 -7.82 17.89
CA GLN A 126 14.02 -7.19 16.58
C GLN A 126 12.58 -6.75 16.30
N LEU A 127 11.61 -7.63 16.54
CA LEU A 127 10.19 -7.30 16.37
C LEU A 127 9.77 -6.15 17.29
N ASN A 128 10.19 -6.16 18.55
CA ASN A 128 9.86 -5.10 19.50
C ASN A 128 10.46 -3.74 19.10
N ASN A 129 11.67 -3.71 18.53
CA ASN A 129 12.26 -2.48 18.02
C ASN A 129 11.48 -1.93 16.82
N VAL A 130 11.04 -2.80 15.91
CA VAL A 130 10.15 -2.42 14.80
C VAL A 130 8.84 -1.85 15.32
N GLY A 131 8.18 -2.55 16.25
CA GLY A 131 6.90 -2.08 16.81
C GLY A 131 6.98 -0.75 17.52
N LYS A 132 8.07 -0.47 18.25
CA LYS A 132 8.33 0.84 18.87
C LYS A 132 8.50 1.94 17.83
N ALA A 133 9.26 1.68 16.76
CA ALA A 133 9.44 2.64 15.67
C ALA A 133 8.11 2.96 14.98
N LEU A 134 7.31 1.94 14.65
CA LEU A 134 5.99 2.12 14.04
C LEU A 134 5.04 2.92 14.94
N GLN A 135 5.03 2.67 16.25
CA GLN A 135 4.22 3.47 17.19
C GLN A 135 4.60 4.96 17.22
N GLN A 136 5.88 5.28 17.04
CA GLN A 136 6.35 6.66 17.03
C GLN A 136 6.01 7.38 15.71
N LEU A 137 5.99 6.64 14.60
CA LEU A 137 5.62 7.18 13.29
C LEU A 137 4.09 7.35 13.15
N HIS A 138 3.31 6.44 13.72
CA HIS A 138 1.84 6.39 13.61
C HIS A 138 1.12 7.00 14.82
N THR A 139 1.35 8.29 15.07
CA THR A 139 0.74 9.00 16.22
C THR A 139 -0.73 9.36 16.04
N ALA A 140 -1.23 9.34 14.81
CA ALA A 140 -2.62 9.59 14.47
C ALA A 140 -3.12 8.55 13.46
N PRO A 141 -4.41 8.17 13.50
CA PRO A 141 -4.96 7.27 12.50
C PRO A 141 -4.92 7.93 11.11
N PRO A 142 -4.55 7.18 10.06
CA PRO A 142 -4.61 7.69 8.70
C PRO A 142 -6.06 8.05 8.34
N ALA A 143 -6.27 9.24 7.79
CA ALA A 143 -7.57 9.73 7.33
C ALA A 143 -7.51 9.95 5.82
N ASP A 144 -8.41 9.29 5.08
CA ASP A 144 -8.62 9.57 3.66
C ASP A 144 -9.55 10.77 3.52
N ASN A 145 -8.95 11.95 3.48
CA ASN A 145 -9.64 13.24 3.35
C ASN A 145 -9.73 13.70 1.90
N PHE A 146 -9.64 12.78 0.94
CA PHE A 146 -9.75 13.14 -0.46
C PHE A 146 -11.14 13.76 -0.76
N PRO A 147 -11.20 14.99 -1.30
CA PRO A 147 -12.45 15.76 -1.35
C PRO A 147 -13.43 15.27 -2.42
N ASP A 148 -12.96 14.47 -3.38
CA ASP A 148 -13.76 13.98 -4.49
C ASP A 148 -14.09 12.48 -4.35
N PRO A 149 -15.26 12.11 -3.80
CA PRO A 149 -15.65 10.71 -3.61
C PRO A 149 -16.14 10.07 -4.92
N PHE A 150 -15.29 10.03 -5.96
CA PHE A 150 -15.65 9.52 -7.29
C PHE A 150 -16.10 8.04 -7.31
N TRP A 151 -15.76 7.29 -6.26
CA TRP A 151 -16.14 5.89 -6.07
C TRP A 151 -17.58 5.72 -5.57
N ALA A 152 -18.25 6.79 -5.13
CA ALA A 152 -19.65 6.74 -4.76
C ALA A 152 -20.53 6.86 -6.01
N SER A 153 -21.62 6.09 -6.07
CA SER A 153 -22.64 6.29 -7.11
C SER A 153 -23.21 7.71 -7.01
N PRO A 154 -23.49 8.40 -8.14
CA PRO A 154 -24.20 9.66 -8.08
C PRO A 154 -25.52 9.43 -7.36
N GLN A 155 -25.80 10.22 -6.31
CA GLN A 155 -27.10 10.21 -5.67
C GLN A 155 -28.12 10.61 -6.75
N SER A 156 -29.06 9.71 -7.02
CA SER A 156 -30.19 9.91 -7.94
C SER A 156 -31.00 11.15 -7.58
#